data_AF-A0A0A1TUZ1-F1
#
_entry.id   AF-A0A0A1TUZ1-F1
#
_cell.length_a   1.000
_cell.length_b   1.000
_cell.length_c   1.000
_cell.angle_alpha   90.00
_cell.angle_beta   90.00
_cell.angle_gamma   90.00
#
_symmetry.space_group_name_H-M   'P 1'
#
loop_
_entity.id
_entity.type
_entity.pdbx_description
1 polymer ?
#
loop_
_entity_poly.entity_id
_entity_poly.type
_entity_poly.pdbx_seq_one_letter_code
_entity_poly.pdbx_strand_id
1 'polypeptide(L)'
;MKKYDVQKVVIPKEPKIVLSGAFEGSENIEEIIIHENVTAIRKTAFSNCINLKTVVLPKSLKKLGKTLFSGCEKLENVVLPENLESIPQSIFQACYSLSKIVIPRGVKKIGSFAFWRCQQLKEIILPESLEEIGERAFYGCEMLDAIDFLKYVKKVSYMLFMDCINIKNINLNHVEEVEPCAFMNCDQVEEIHIGKEICVIAQHAINYSNLKKIYCTKESLDFVRNCFNTNYSKIQITVG
;
A
#
# COMPACT_ATOMS: atom_id res chain seq x y z
N MET A 1 -21.94 25.98 -4.66
CA MET A 1 -20.52 26.35 -4.95
C MET A 1 -20.37 26.37 -6.45
N LYS A 2 -19.79 27.43 -7.04
CA LYS A 2 -19.50 27.47 -8.49
C LYS A 2 -18.56 26.30 -8.79
N LYS A 3 -18.99 25.35 -9.64
CA LYS A 3 -18.10 24.32 -10.21
C LYS A 3 -16.99 25.09 -10.95
N TYR A 4 -15.77 25.02 -10.46
CA TYR A 4 -14.64 25.64 -11.14
C TYR A 4 -14.39 24.85 -12.42
N ASP A 5 -14.60 25.49 -13.57
CA ASP A 5 -14.31 24.94 -14.91
C ASP A 5 -12.81 25.01 -15.22
N VAL A 6 -11.99 24.71 -14.21
CA VAL A 6 -10.57 24.98 -14.22
C VAL A 6 -9.82 23.66 -14.11
N GLN A 7 -9.05 23.34 -15.14
CA GLN A 7 -8.19 22.15 -15.16
C GLN A 7 -6.99 22.27 -14.21
N LYS A 8 -6.52 23.49 -13.92
CA LYS A 8 -5.35 23.74 -13.07
C LYS A 8 -5.68 24.63 -11.88
N VAL A 9 -5.54 24.11 -10.67
CA VAL A 9 -5.71 24.89 -9.43
C VAL A 9 -4.35 25.25 -8.84
N VAL A 10 -4.15 26.53 -8.55
CA VAL A 10 -2.98 27.03 -7.82
C VAL A 10 -3.45 27.56 -6.47
N ILE A 11 -3.05 26.91 -5.38
CA ILE A 11 -3.27 27.38 -4.02
C ILE A 11 -2.10 28.33 -3.66
N PRO A 12 -2.35 29.65 -3.51
CA PRO A 12 -1.27 30.61 -3.34
C PRO A 12 -0.72 30.61 -1.91
N LYS A 13 0.20 31.54 -1.61
CA LYS A 13 0.87 31.65 -0.30
C LYS A 13 -0.07 31.75 0.90
N GLU A 14 -1.28 32.24 0.68
CA GLU A 14 -2.38 32.26 1.64
C GLU A 14 -3.60 31.63 0.94
N PRO A 15 -4.35 30.72 1.59
CA PRO A 15 -4.31 30.40 3.02
C PRO A 15 -3.18 29.45 3.42
N LYS A 16 -2.71 29.53 4.68
CA LYS A 16 -1.75 28.56 5.26
C LYS A 16 -2.30 27.13 5.43
N ILE A 17 -3.61 26.95 5.33
CA ILE A 17 -4.31 25.68 5.56
C ILE A 17 -5.30 25.44 4.42
N VAL A 18 -5.24 24.27 3.80
CA VAL A 18 -6.29 23.77 2.91
C VAL A 18 -7.30 22.99 3.75
N LEU A 19 -8.55 23.45 3.76
CA LEU A 19 -9.61 22.90 4.61
C LEU A 19 -10.11 21.54 4.11
N SER A 20 -10.81 20.82 4.99
CA SER A 20 -11.39 19.53 4.64
C SER A 20 -12.41 19.70 3.53
N GLY A 21 -12.41 18.80 2.55
CA GLY A 21 -13.33 18.84 1.42
C GLY A 21 -13.21 20.06 0.49
N ALA A 22 -12.14 20.86 0.58
CA ALA A 22 -12.01 22.12 -0.16
C ALA A 22 -12.26 21.99 -1.68
N PHE A 23 -11.84 20.87 -2.27
CA PHE A 23 -12.03 20.52 -3.68
C PHE A 23 -12.66 19.14 -3.85
N GLU A 24 -13.27 18.57 -2.82
CA GLU A 24 -13.85 17.22 -2.89
C GLU A 24 -14.91 17.11 -4.00
N GLY A 25 -14.81 16.05 -4.81
CA GLY A 25 -15.71 15.82 -5.94
C GLY A 25 -15.51 16.78 -7.13
N SER A 26 -14.39 17.50 -7.18
CA SER A 26 -14.11 18.39 -8.32
C SER A 26 -13.67 17.59 -9.54
N GLU A 27 -14.64 17.30 -10.42
CA GLU A 27 -14.43 16.46 -11.60
C GLU A 27 -13.59 17.11 -12.69
N ASN A 28 -13.41 18.43 -12.71
CA ASN A 28 -12.71 19.13 -13.79
C ASN A 28 -11.21 19.37 -13.54
N ILE A 29 -10.74 19.19 -12.30
CA ILE A 29 -9.34 19.50 -11.95
C ILE A 29 -8.43 18.37 -12.41
N GLU A 30 -7.39 18.71 -13.16
CA GLU A 30 -6.35 17.81 -13.66
C GLU A 30 -4.99 18.02 -12.96
N GLU A 31 -4.71 19.23 -12.48
CA GLU A 31 -3.44 19.60 -11.82
C GLU A 31 -3.69 20.49 -10.60
N ILE A 32 -3.00 20.19 -9.50
CA ILE A 32 -2.99 21.03 -8.29
C ILE A 32 -1.55 21.41 -7.94
N ILE A 33 -1.30 22.71 -7.79
CA ILE A 33 -0.05 23.25 -7.27
C ILE A 33 -0.32 23.97 -5.96
N ILE A 34 0.36 23.56 -4.89
CA ILE A 34 0.20 24.15 -3.57
C ILE A 34 1.47 24.89 -3.18
N HIS A 35 1.34 26.17 -2.83
CA HIS A 35 2.48 26.98 -2.42
C HIS A 35 3.17 26.45 -1.15
N GLU A 36 4.50 26.58 -1.07
CA GLU A 36 5.35 26.04 0.01
C GLU A 36 5.02 26.55 1.43
N ASN A 37 4.29 27.66 1.54
CA ASN A 37 3.83 28.25 2.82
C ASN A 37 2.59 27.57 3.40
N VAL A 38 1.93 26.69 2.63
CA VAL A 38 0.83 25.88 3.15
C VAL A 38 1.40 24.87 4.14
N THR A 39 1.03 25.04 5.41
CA THR A 39 1.54 24.26 6.54
C THR A 39 0.67 23.05 6.88
N ALA A 40 -0.56 22.98 6.36
CA ALA A 40 -1.47 21.86 6.60
C ALA A 40 -2.48 21.68 5.47
N ILE A 41 -2.77 20.42 5.15
CA ILE A 41 -3.84 20.01 4.24
C ILE A 41 -4.73 19.02 4.98
N ARG A 42 -5.99 19.38 5.18
CA ARG A 42 -6.94 18.59 5.98
C ARG A 42 -7.52 17.43 5.17
N LYS A 43 -8.23 16.53 5.87
CA LYS A 43 -8.79 15.30 5.30
C LYS A 43 -9.73 15.58 4.13
N THR A 44 -9.81 14.65 3.18
CA THR A 44 -10.69 14.70 1.99
C THR A 44 -10.54 15.91 1.07
N ALA A 45 -9.57 16.81 1.29
CA ALA A 45 -9.48 18.08 0.56
C ALA A 45 -9.47 17.93 -0.97
N PHE A 46 -8.95 16.82 -1.50
CA PHE A 46 -8.92 16.50 -2.93
C PHE A 46 -9.58 15.15 -3.25
N SER A 47 -10.39 14.59 -2.35
CA SER A 47 -11.06 13.31 -2.58
C SER A 47 -12.01 13.39 -3.78
N ASN A 48 -12.14 12.32 -4.56
CA ASN A 48 -13.01 12.21 -5.73
C ASN A 48 -12.77 13.29 -6.80
N CYS A 49 -11.56 13.87 -6.87
CA CYS A 49 -11.14 14.64 -8.04
C CYS A 49 -10.77 13.64 -9.15
N ILE A 50 -11.77 13.02 -9.78
CA ILE A 50 -11.59 11.84 -10.65
C ILE A 50 -10.64 12.07 -11.84
N ASN A 51 -10.52 13.33 -12.30
CA ASN A 51 -9.63 13.71 -13.41
C ASN A 51 -8.27 14.24 -12.95
N LEU A 52 -7.99 14.30 -11.64
CA LEU A 52 -6.73 14.80 -11.11
C LEU A 52 -5.58 13.85 -11.49
N LYS A 53 -4.60 14.36 -12.23
CA LYS A 53 -3.45 13.60 -12.73
C LYS A 53 -2.18 13.86 -11.93
N THR A 54 -1.99 15.09 -11.46
CA THR A 54 -0.76 15.51 -10.80
C THR A 54 -1.02 16.46 -9.63
N VAL A 55 -0.20 16.34 -8.59
CA VAL A 55 -0.26 17.20 -7.40
C VAL A 55 1.15 17.57 -6.96
N VAL A 56 1.40 18.86 -6.79
CA VAL A 56 2.63 19.39 -6.18
C VAL A 56 2.35 19.80 -4.75
N LEU A 57 2.85 18.99 -3.81
CA LEU A 57 2.70 19.21 -2.36
C LEU A 57 3.84 20.09 -1.80
N PRO A 58 3.58 20.89 -0.76
CA PRO A 58 4.63 21.61 -0.04
C PRO A 58 5.60 20.64 0.64
N LYS A 59 6.91 20.88 0.51
CA LYS A 59 7.96 20.00 1.05
C LYS A 59 8.07 20.04 2.57
N SER A 60 7.58 21.12 3.17
CA SER A 60 7.62 21.35 4.62
C SER A 60 6.59 20.54 5.41
N LEU A 61 5.62 19.91 4.73
CA LEU A 61 4.57 19.14 5.39
C LEU A 61 5.13 17.92 6.11
N LYS A 62 4.74 17.77 7.38
CA LYS A 62 5.05 16.60 8.21
C LYS A 62 3.91 15.59 8.27
N LYS A 63 2.69 16.04 7.94
CA LYS A 63 1.45 15.25 8.04
C LYS A 63 0.53 15.60 6.87
N LEU A 64 -0.21 14.60 6.40
CA LEU A 64 -1.29 14.74 5.42
C LEU A 64 -2.62 14.30 6.05
N GLY A 65 -3.73 14.86 5.55
CA GLY A 65 -5.06 14.44 5.94
C GLY A 65 -5.36 12.99 5.50
N LYS A 66 -6.24 12.32 6.25
CA LYS A 66 -6.80 11.01 5.82
C LYS A 66 -7.63 11.18 4.55
N THR A 67 -7.67 10.15 3.70
CA THR A 67 -8.54 10.12 2.51
C THR A 67 -8.27 11.29 1.54
N LEU A 68 -7.05 11.84 1.54
CA LEU A 68 -6.77 13.11 0.88
C LEU A 68 -6.96 13.06 -0.63
N PHE A 69 -6.55 11.96 -1.28
CA PHE A 69 -6.65 11.72 -2.72
C PHE A 69 -7.50 10.49 -3.04
N SER A 70 -8.34 10.03 -2.11
CA SER A 70 -9.20 8.87 -2.36
C SER A 70 -10.10 9.11 -3.57
N GLY A 71 -10.22 8.15 -4.48
CA GLY A 71 -11.01 8.26 -5.70
C GLY A 71 -10.45 9.23 -6.73
N CYS A 72 -9.18 9.64 -6.64
CA CYS A 72 -8.51 10.35 -7.74
C CYS A 72 -8.07 9.34 -8.81
N GLU A 73 -9.04 8.86 -9.60
CA GLU A 73 -8.89 7.71 -10.49
C GLU A 73 -7.77 7.86 -11.52
N LYS A 74 -7.53 9.09 -12.01
CA LYS A 74 -6.48 9.42 -12.98
C LYS A 74 -5.14 9.88 -12.37
N LEU A 75 -4.97 9.78 -11.06
CA LEU A 75 -3.76 10.25 -10.39
C LEU A 75 -2.58 9.32 -10.71
N GLU A 76 -1.67 9.78 -11.54
CA GLU A 76 -0.53 8.98 -12.03
C GLU A 76 0.72 9.22 -11.20
N ASN A 77 0.96 10.47 -10.79
CA ASN A 77 2.21 10.89 -10.17
C ASN A 77 1.95 11.78 -8.96
N VAL A 78 2.51 11.38 -7.81
CA VAL A 78 2.53 12.18 -6.58
C VAL A 78 3.91 12.11 -5.95
N VAL A 79 4.52 13.27 -5.72
CA VAL A 79 5.72 13.38 -4.91
C VAL A 79 5.32 13.68 -3.47
N LEU A 80 5.54 12.73 -2.59
CA LEU A 80 5.26 12.88 -1.16
C LEU A 80 6.32 13.79 -0.49
N PRO A 81 5.93 14.63 0.49
CA PRO A 81 6.89 15.42 1.27
C PRO A 81 7.90 14.54 2.02
N GLU A 82 9.18 14.89 1.98
CA GLU A 82 10.26 14.07 2.59
C GLU A 82 10.16 13.92 4.12
N ASN A 83 9.51 14.87 4.79
CA ASN A 83 9.41 14.93 6.25
C ASN A 83 8.16 14.23 6.81
N LEU A 84 7.47 13.39 6.03
CA LEU A 84 6.30 12.65 6.51
C LEU A 84 6.68 11.61 7.57
N GLU A 85 5.94 11.62 8.68
CA GLU A 85 6.06 10.62 9.75
C GLU A 85 5.25 9.34 9.45
N SER A 86 4.18 9.46 8.67
CA SER A 86 3.25 8.36 8.36
C SER A 86 2.48 8.62 7.06
N ILE A 87 2.07 7.55 6.39
CA ILE A 87 1.08 7.59 5.29
C ILE A 87 -0.32 7.44 5.90
N PRO A 88 -1.23 8.42 5.73
CA PRO A 88 -2.55 8.37 6.32
C PRO A 88 -3.44 7.25 5.78
N GLN A 89 -4.44 6.89 6.57
CA GLN A 89 -5.52 5.97 6.17
C GLN A 89 -6.21 6.44 4.88
N SER A 90 -6.45 5.50 3.96
CA SER A 90 -7.17 5.70 2.69
C SER A 90 -6.63 6.82 1.78
N ILE A 91 -5.39 7.29 1.96
CA ILE A 91 -4.91 8.49 1.27
C ILE A 91 -4.98 8.37 -0.27
N PHE A 92 -4.67 7.20 -0.84
CA PHE A 92 -4.70 6.91 -2.27
C PHE A 92 -5.72 5.80 -2.61
N GLN A 93 -6.70 5.56 -1.74
CA GLN A 93 -7.74 4.58 -2.00
C GLN A 93 -8.38 4.82 -3.39
N ALA A 94 -8.50 3.80 -4.22
CA ALA A 94 -9.04 3.85 -5.57
C ALA A 94 -8.36 4.86 -6.53
N CYS A 95 -7.06 5.12 -6.35
CA CYS A 95 -6.24 5.80 -7.36
C CYS A 95 -5.84 4.80 -8.46
N TYR A 96 -6.77 4.45 -9.34
CA TYR A 96 -6.61 3.35 -10.30
C TYR A 96 -5.40 3.51 -11.24
N SER A 97 -5.00 4.75 -11.57
CA SER A 97 -3.89 5.04 -12.48
C SER A 97 -2.52 5.18 -11.79
N LEU A 98 -2.45 5.15 -10.46
CA LEU A 98 -1.20 5.30 -9.72
C LEU A 98 -0.34 4.06 -9.95
N SER A 99 0.76 4.20 -10.70
CA SER A 99 1.60 3.07 -11.10
C SER A 99 2.88 2.91 -10.28
N LYS A 100 3.37 4.02 -9.72
CA LYS A 100 4.57 4.08 -8.90
C LYS A 100 4.42 5.05 -7.73
N ILE A 101 4.93 4.68 -6.57
CA ILE A 101 5.07 5.61 -5.44
C ILE A 101 6.34 5.36 -4.63
N VAL A 102 6.98 6.45 -4.20
CA VAL A 102 8.11 6.42 -3.27
C VAL A 102 7.62 6.90 -1.91
N ILE A 103 7.74 6.05 -0.90
CA ILE A 103 7.38 6.37 0.47
C ILE A 103 8.61 7.01 1.16
N PRO A 104 8.48 8.22 1.74
CA PRO A 104 9.61 8.96 2.32
C PRO A 104 10.36 8.20 3.42
N ARG A 105 11.67 8.47 3.53
CA ARG A 105 12.60 7.76 4.43
C ARG A 105 12.26 7.81 5.92
N GLY A 106 11.46 8.79 6.37
CA GLY A 106 11.07 8.96 7.76
C GLY A 106 9.73 8.29 8.14
N VAL A 107 9.02 7.71 7.16
CA VAL A 107 7.71 7.11 7.39
C VAL A 107 7.86 5.83 8.22
N LYS A 108 7.15 5.78 9.35
CA LYS A 108 7.10 4.61 10.24
C LYS A 108 5.86 3.74 10.03
N LYS A 109 4.78 4.32 9.50
CA LYS A 109 3.50 3.64 9.39
C LYS A 109 2.78 3.95 8.09
N ILE A 110 2.20 2.92 7.47
CA ILE A 110 1.22 3.03 6.40
C ILE A 110 -0.16 2.70 6.98
N GLY A 111 -1.11 3.63 6.85
CA GLY A 111 -2.46 3.45 7.37
C GLY A 111 -3.27 2.42 6.60
N SER A 112 -4.32 1.89 7.24
CA SER A 112 -5.26 0.97 6.59
C SER A 112 -5.85 1.57 5.31
N PHE A 113 -6.11 0.71 4.32
CA PHE A 113 -6.65 1.08 3.01
C PHE A 113 -5.84 2.12 2.20
N ALA A 114 -4.60 2.45 2.60
CA ALA A 114 -3.84 3.56 2.01
C ALA A 114 -3.74 3.50 0.47
N PHE A 115 -3.59 2.29 -0.09
CA PHE A 115 -3.52 2.01 -1.52
C PHE A 115 -4.61 1.03 -1.98
N TRP A 116 -5.71 0.90 -1.24
CA TRP A 116 -6.80 -0.01 -1.58
C TRP A 116 -7.28 0.23 -3.01
N ARG A 117 -7.25 -0.81 -3.85
CA ARG A 117 -7.57 -0.79 -5.28
C ARG A 117 -6.77 0.22 -6.12
N CYS A 118 -5.50 0.47 -5.80
CA CYS A 118 -4.57 1.05 -6.76
C CYS A 118 -4.17 -0.02 -7.79
N GLN A 119 -5.08 -0.36 -8.70
CA GLN A 119 -4.95 -1.54 -9.57
C GLN A 119 -3.69 -1.51 -10.45
N GLN A 120 -3.27 -0.33 -10.92
CA GLN A 120 -2.06 -0.17 -11.72
C GLN A 120 -0.76 -0.05 -10.91
N LEU A 121 -0.83 -0.05 -9.57
CA LEU A 121 0.36 0.12 -8.72
C LEU A 121 1.28 -1.09 -8.86
N LYS A 122 2.39 -0.88 -9.56
CA LYS A 122 3.39 -1.90 -9.86
C LYS A 122 4.64 -1.74 -9.02
N GLU A 123 5.08 -0.50 -8.78
CA GLU A 123 6.32 -0.22 -8.06
C GLU A 123 6.03 0.61 -6.81
N ILE A 124 6.39 0.07 -5.64
CA ILE A 124 6.37 0.81 -4.39
C ILE A 124 7.73 0.70 -3.71
N ILE A 125 8.35 1.85 -3.43
CA ILE A 125 9.59 1.92 -2.68
C ILE A 125 9.27 2.30 -1.23
N LEU A 126 9.45 1.34 -0.32
CA LEU A 126 9.24 1.53 1.12
C LEU A 126 10.54 1.86 1.85
N PRO A 127 10.49 2.68 2.92
CA PRO A 127 11.67 3.04 3.68
C PRO A 127 12.06 1.94 4.68
N GLU A 128 13.35 1.90 5.05
CA GLU A 128 13.85 1.00 6.10
C GLU A 128 13.28 1.31 7.49
N SER A 129 12.76 2.52 7.69
CA SER A 129 12.11 2.95 8.94
C SER A 129 10.70 2.42 9.11
N LEU A 130 10.14 1.72 8.12
CA LEU A 130 8.76 1.27 8.17
C LEU A 130 8.60 0.18 9.23
N GLU A 131 7.71 0.41 10.18
CA GLU A 131 7.43 -0.48 11.31
C GLU A 131 6.08 -1.20 11.15
N GLU A 132 5.07 -0.53 10.57
CA GLU A 132 3.70 -1.05 10.51
C GLU A 132 3.00 -0.73 9.17
N ILE A 133 2.25 -1.70 8.66
CA ILE A 133 1.31 -1.53 7.54
C ILE A 133 -0.08 -1.96 8.01
N GLY A 134 -1.06 -1.08 7.87
CA GLY A 134 -2.43 -1.32 8.30
C GLY A 134 -3.22 -2.25 7.38
N GLU A 135 -4.33 -2.75 7.91
CA GLU A 135 -5.24 -3.66 7.20
C GLU A 135 -5.64 -3.17 5.80
N ARG A 136 -5.71 -4.12 4.85
CA ARG A 136 -6.14 -3.86 3.46
C ARG A 136 -5.39 -2.74 2.75
N ALA A 137 -4.19 -2.37 3.21
CA ALA A 137 -3.46 -1.25 2.62
C ALA A 137 -3.15 -1.46 1.13
N PHE A 138 -2.92 -2.69 0.68
CA PHE A 138 -2.66 -3.04 -0.73
C PHE A 138 -3.73 -3.95 -1.34
N TYR A 139 -4.89 -4.08 -0.70
CA TYR A 139 -5.99 -4.89 -1.23
C TYR A 139 -6.29 -4.46 -2.68
N GLY A 140 -6.35 -5.40 -3.62
CA GLY A 140 -6.67 -5.15 -5.03
C GLY A 140 -5.62 -4.33 -5.78
N CYS A 141 -4.36 -4.29 -5.32
CA CYS A 141 -3.23 -3.80 -6.10
C CYS A 141 -2.80 -4.88 -7.11
N GLU A 142 -3.62 -5.08 -8.14
CA GLU A 142 -3.51 -6.21 -9.07
C GLU A 142 -2.18 -6.28 -9.81
N MET A 143 -1.54 -5.13 -10.13
CA MET A 143 -0.24 -5.08 -10.83
C MET A 143 0.98 -5.27 -9.91
N LEU A 144 0.80 -5.39 -8.60
CA LEU A 144 1.91 -5.61 -7.67
C LEU A 144 2.42 -7.05 -7.79
N ASP A 145 3.68 -7.22 -8.21
CA ASP A 145 4.31 -8.52 -8.45
C ASP A 145 5.45 -8.85 -7.46
N ALA A 146 6.08 -7.82 -6.89
CA ALA A 146 7.13 -7.93 -5.89
C ALA A 146 6.73 -7.28 -4.55
N ILE A 147 6.99 -7.99 -3.45
CA ILE A 147 6.68 -7.56 -2.07
C ILE A 147 7.91 -7.64 -1.16
N ASP A 148 9.09 -7.30 -1.69
CA ASP A 148 10.38 -7.36 -0.98
C ASP A 148 10.45 -6.49 0.29
N PHE A 149 9.50 -5.58 0.45
CA PHE A 149 9.38 -4.72 1.60
C PHE A 149 8.85 -5.41 2.86
N LEU A 150 8.38 -6.66 2.77
CA LEU A 150 8.04 -7.46 3.95
C LEU A 150 9.23 -7.67 4.90
N LYS A 151 10.46 -7.44 4.44
CA LYS A 151 11.67 -7.47 5.30
C LYS A 151 11.68 -6.43 6.42
N TYR A 152 10.84 -5.39 6.35
CA TYR A 152 10.81 -4.32 7.36
C TYR A 152 9.70 -4.51 8.40
N VAL A 153 8.73 -5.40 8.17
CA VAL A 153 7.56 -5.54 9.05
C VAL A 153 7.53 -6.91 9.73
N LYS A 154 7.06 -6.92 10.99
CA LYS A 154 6.86 -8.16 11.75
C LYS A 154 5.51 -8.80 11.51
N LYS A 155 4.55 -8.08 10.92
CA LYS A 155 3.17 -8.52 10.77
C LYS A 155 2.64 -8.23 9.37
N VAL A 156 2.03 -9.23 8.76
CA VAL A 156 1.22 -9.09 7.54
C VAL A 156 -0.24 -9.06 7.97
N SER A 157 -0.85 -7.87 7.94
CA SER A 157 -2.20 -7.63 8.47
C SER A 157 -3.33 -8.24 7.63
N TYR A 158 -4.53 -8.25 8.21
CA TYR A 158 -5.76 -8.75 7.62
C TYR A 158 -5.99 -8.19 6.21
N MET A 159 -6.18 -9.10 5.26
CA MET A 159 -6.41 -8.80 3.84
C MET A 159 -5.40 -7.81 3.21
N LEU A 160 -4.16 -7.76 3.70
CA LEU A 160 -3.18 -6.76 3.27
C LEU A 160 -2.97 -6.75 1.74
N PHE A 161 -2.84 -7.93 1.16
CA PHE A 161 -2.61 -8.18 -0.27
C PHE A 161 -3.74 -8.99 -0.92
N MET A 162 -4.93 -9.05 -0.31
CA MET A 162 -6.04 -9.74 -0.94
C MET A 162 -6.30 -9.16 -2.34
N ASP A 163 -6.55 -10.01 -3.33
CA ASP A 163 -6.69 -9.65 -4.75
C ASP A 163 -5.43 -9.04 -5.41
N CYS A 164 -4.23 -9.20 -4.83
CA CYS A 164 -2.96 -8.91 -5.51
C CYS A 164 -2.55 -10.09 -6.42
N ILE A 165 -3.23 -10.18 -7.57
CA ILE A 165 -3.22 -11.38 -8.43
C ILE A 165 -1.87 -11.69 -9.13
N ASN A 166 -0.92 -10.74 -9.17
CA ASN A 166 0.37 -10.92 -9.83
C ASN A 166 1.54 -11.28 -8.89
N ILE A 167 1.30 -11.38 -7.58
CA ILE A 167 2.32 -11.82 -6.63
C ILE A 167 2.64 -13.30 -6.91
N LYS A 168 3.91 -13.57 -7.22
CA LYS A 168 4.42 -14.94 -7.47
C LYS A 168 5.23 -15.51 -6.33
N ASN A 169 5.93 -14.63 -5.61
CA ASN A 169 6.85 -15.02 -4.56
C ASN A 169 6.51 -14.26 -3.28
N ILE A 170 6.42 -14.98 -2.17
CA ILE A 170 6.20 -14.37 -0.85
C ILE A 170 7.43 -14.63 0.01
N ASN A 171 8.04 -13.57 0.54
CA ASN A 171 9.13 -13.67 1.49
C ASN A 171 8.67 -13.27 2.90
N LEU A 172 8.58 -14.27 3.78
CA LEU A 172 8.16 -14.14 5.18
C LEU A 172 9.33 -14.30 6.16
N ASN A 173 10.59 -14.21 5.71
CA ASN A 173 11.75 -14.53 6.54
C ASN A 173 11.87 -13.68 7.82
N HIS A 174 11.31 -12.47 7.81
CA HIS A 174 11.36 -11.52 8.93
C HIS A 174 9.99 -11.32 9.61
N VAL A 175 8.95 -11.99 9.10
CA VAL A 175 7.57 -11.85 9.57
C VAL A 175 7.32 -12.85 10.71
N GLU A 176 6.65 -12.39 11.76
CA GLU A 176 6.24 -13.18 12.93
C GLU A 176 4.78 -13.65 12.82
N GLU A 177 3.91 -12.84 12.22
CA GLU A 177 2.47 -13.10 12.13
C GLU A 177 1.91 -12.78 10.74
N VAL A 178 1.17 -13.73 10.15
CA VAL A 178 0.32 -13.49 8.96
C VAL A 178 -1.14 -13.68 9.34
N GLU A 179 -1.91 -12.60 9.27
CA GLU A 179 -3.33 -12.56 9.62
C GLU A 179 -4.24 -13.19 8.54
N PRO A 180 -5.52 -13.47 8.87
CA PRO A 180 -6.45 -14.09 7.93
C PRO A 180 -6.60 -13.33 6.61
N CYS A 181 -6.74 -14.09 5.53
CA CYS A 181 -6.97 -13.59 4.17
C CYS A 181 -5.89 -12.64 3.63
N ALA A 182 -4.72 -12.53 4.28
CA ALA A 182 -3.65 -11.61 3.90
C ALA A 182 -3.28 -11.66 2.41
N PHE A 183 -3.28 -12.85 1.81
CA PHE A 183 -3.00 -13.15 0.41
C PHE A 183 -4.14 -13.95 -0.25
N MET A 184 -5.39 -13.71 0.17
CA MET A 184 -6.54 -14.33 -0.49
C MET A 184 -6.61 -13.88 -1.95
N ASN A 185 -6.94 -14.81 -2.87
CA ASN A 185 -6.96 -14.60 -4.33
C ASN A 185 -5.60 -14.19 -4.94
N CYS A 186 -4.49 -14.37 -4.23
CA CYS A 186 -3.14 -14.29 -4.81
C CYS A 186 -2.82 -15.62 -5.52
N ASP A 187 -3.55 -15.92 -6.58
CA ASP A 187 -3.56 -17.27 -7.17
C ASP A 187 -2.28 -17.59 -7.97
N GLN A 188 -1.43 -16.60 -8.25
CA GLN A 188 -0.15 -16.82 -8.95
C GLN A 188 1.03 -17.16 -8.01
N VAL A 189 0.80 -17.31 -6.70
CA VAL A 189 1.87 -17.63 -5.75
C VAL A 189 2.42 -19.04 -6.02
N GLU A 190 3.69 -19.10 -6.42
CA GLU A 190 4.39 -20.35 -6.73
C GLU A 190 5.46 -20.69 -5.69
N GLU A 191 6.02 -19.69 -5.01
CA GLU A 191 7.13 -19.87 -4.06
C GLU A 191 6.93 -19.05 -2.78
N ILE A 192 7.21 -19.66 -1.63
CA ILE A 192 7.17 -19.00 -0.32
C ILE A 192 8.49 -19.26 0.41
N HIS A 193 9.08 -18.20 0.96
CA HIS A 193 10.23 -18.26 1.86
C HIS A 193 9.79 -18.00 3.29
N ILE A 194 10.15 -18.91 4.19
CA ILE A 194 9.74 -18.90 5.59
C ILE A 194 10.98 -18.96 6.48
N GLY A 195 11.16 -17.93 7.31
CA GLY A 195 12.28 -17.84 8.24
C GLY A 195 11.94 -18.38 9.62
N LYS A 196 12.92 -18.34 10.52
CA LYS A 196 12.77 -18.79 11.92
C LYS A 196 11.84 -17.93 12.77
N GLU A 197 11.59 -16.69 12.35
CA GLU A 197 10.82 -15.70 13.12
C GLU A 197 9.30 -15.96 13.04
N ILE A 198 8.84 -16.68 12.01
CA ILE A 198 7.41 -16.92 11.82
C ILE A 198 6.86 -17.74 13.00
N CYS A 199 5.79 -17.23 13.60
CA CYS A 199 5.10 -17.90 14.70
C CYS A 199 3.70 -18.35 14.27
N VAL A 200 3.05 -17.56 13.41
CA VAL A 200 1.64 -17.78 13.03
C VAL A 200 1.42 -17.46 11.56
N ILE A 201 0.79 -18.39 10.85
CA ILE A 201 0.09 -18.14 9.59
C ILE A 201 -1.36 -18.54 9.83
N ALA A 202 -2.27 -17.56 9.82
CA ALA A 202 -3.67 -17.80 10.06
C ALA A 202 -4.29 -18.68 8.97
N GLN A 203 -5.39 -19.36 9.31
CA GLN A 203 -6.15 -20.13 8.33
C GLN A 203 -6.62 -19.21 7.19
N HIS A 204 -6.54 -19.69 5.95
CA HIS A 204 -6.88 -18.93 4.73
C HIS A 204 -6.02 -17.67 4.51
N ALA A 205 -4.91 -17.49 5.24
CA ALA A 205 -4.01 -16.36 5.05
C ALA A 205 -3.38 -16.35 3.65
N ILE A 206 -3.04 -17.52 3.11
CA ILE A 206 -2.39 -17.66 1.81
C ILE A 206 -3.11 -18.76 1.01
N ASN A 207 -3.37 -18.49 -0.27
CA ASN A 207 -3.87 -19.51 -1.20
C ASN A 207 -2.71 -20.35 -1.72
N TYR A 208 -2.78 -21.67 -1.54
CA TYR A 208 -1.71 -22.61 -1.94
C TYR A 208 -2.03 -23.42 -3.20
N SER A 209 -3.12 -23.11 -3.91
CA SER A 209 -3.60 -23.89 -5.05
C SER A 209 -2.55 -24.10 -6.16
N ASN A 210 -1.69 -23.10 -6.37
CA ASN A 210 -0.59 -23.13 -7.36
C ASN A 210 0.80 -23.16 -6.73
N LEU A 211 0.90 -23.33 -5.40
CA LEU A 211 2.18 -23.33 -4.69
C LEU A 211 3.02 -24.52 -5.14
N LYS A 212 4.26 -24.26 -5.58
CA LYS A 212 5.20 -25.27 -6.06
C LYS A 212 6.32 -25.53 -5.05
N LYS A 213 6.83 -24.47 -4.42
CA LYS A 213 8.00 -24.57 -3.54
C LYS A 213 7.82 -23.80 -2.23
N ILE A 214 8.34 -24.39 -1.17
CA ILE A 214 8.56 -23.71 0.11
C ILE A 214 10.03 -23.82 0.47
N TYR A 215 10.66 -22.68 0.72
CA TYR A 215 12.00 -22.58 1.28
C TYR A 215 11.86 -22.26 2.77
N CYS A 216 12.50 -23.05 3.62
CA CYS A 216 12.43 -22.84 5.05
C CYS A 216 13.75 -23.13 5.76
N THR A 217 13.93 -22.55 6.94
CA THR A 217 15.04 -22.89 7.85
C THR A 217 14.76 -24.20 8.58
N LYS A 218 15.80 -24.85 9.13
CA LYS A 218 15.65 -26.04 9.98
C LYS A 218 14.71 -25.77 11.17
N GLU A 219 14.80 -24.58 11.76
CA GLU A 219 14.02 -24.12 12.90
C GLU A 219 12.53 -23.98 12.56
N SER A 220 12.21 -23.56 11.34
CA SER A 220 10.83 -23.39 10.87
C SER A 220 10.22 -24.65 10.24
N LEU A 221 10.97 -25.74 10.09
CA LEU A 221 10.53 -26.91 9.31
C LEU A 221 9.26 -27.57 9.86
N ASP A 222 9.18 -27.76 11.18
CA ASP A 222 8.01 -28.39 11.80
C ASP A 222 6.77 -27.48 11.72
N PHE A 223 6.97 -26.16 11.85
CA PHE A 223 5.93 -25.17 11.61
C PHE A 223 5.40 -25.27 10.17
N VAL A 224 6.28 -25.32 9.17
CA VAL A 224 5.90 -25.46 7.76
C VAL A 224 5.12 -26.75 7.52
N ARG A 225 5.57 -27.88 8.06
CA ARG A 225 4.85 -29.17 7.93
C ARG A 225 3.44 -29.10 8.50
N ASN A 226 3.25 -28.42 9.62
CA ASN A 226 1.96 -28.27 10.27
C ASN A 226 1.02 -27.32 9.50
N CYS A 227 1.50 -26.16 9.08
CA CYS A 227 0.69 -25.14 8.40
C CYS A 227 0.24 -25.56 7.00
N PHE A 228 1.07 -26.32 6.29
CA PHE A 228 0.84 -26.67 4.89
C PHE A 228 0.38 -28.12 4.69
N ASN A 229 0.06 -28.83 5.78
CA ASN A 229 -0.49 -30.19 5.90
C ASN A 229 -0.53 -30.95 4.56
N THR A 230 0.60 -31.58 4.22
CA THR A 230 0.95 -32.01 2.86
C THR A 230 0.26 -33.30 2.43
N ASN A 231 -1.07 -33.29 2.33
CA ASN A 231 -1.78 -34.23 1.44
C ASN A 231 -1.57 -33.88 -0.05
N TYR A 232 -0.86 -32.78 -0.35
CA TYR A 232 -0.47 -32.36 -1.69
C TYR A 232 0.90 -32.93 -2.04
N SER A 233 0.93 -34.03 -2.78
CA SER A 233 2.13 -34.68 -3.35
C SER A 233 2.95 -33.81 -4.33
N LYS A 234 2.68 -32.51 -4.40
CA LYS A 234 3.19 -31.59 -5.44
C LYS A 234 4.06 -30.44 -4.91
N ILE A 235 4.06 -30.15 -3.61
CA ILE A 235 4.84 -29.02 -3.05
C ILE A 235 6.23 -29.53 -2.64
N GLN A 236 7.28 -28.95 -3.24
CA GLN A 236 8.66 -29.22 -2.87
C GLN A 236 9.07 -28.36 -1.68
N ILE A 237 9.45 -29.00 -0.57
CA ILE A 237 10.02 -28.30 0.60
C ILE A 237 11.55 -28.40 0.54
N THR A 238 12.22 -27.25 0.51
CA THR A 238 13.68 -27.15 0.56
C THR A 238 14.10 -26.53 1.89
N VAL A 239 15.03 -27.19 2.59
CA VAL A 239 15.55 -26.74 3.88
C VAL A 239 16.96 -26.19 3.67
N GLY A 240 17.15 -24.92 4.00
CA GLY A 240 18.43 -24.19 3.93
C GLY A 240 19.03 -23.94 5.30
#